data_AF-A0A392V1Y4-F1
#
_entry.id   AF-A0A392V1Y4-F1
#
_cell.length_a   1.000
_cell.length_b   1.000
_cell.length_c   1.000
_cell.angle_alpha   90.00
_cell.angle_beta   90.00
_cell.angle_gamma   90.00
#
_symmetry.space_group_name_H-M   'P 1'
#
loop_
_entity.id
_entity.type
_entity.pdbx_description
1 polymer ?
#
loop_
_entity_poly.entity_id
_entity_poly.type
_entity_poly.pdbx_seq_one_letter_code
_entity_poly.pdbx_strand_id
1 'polypeptide(L)' 'ESVNNRPTLDGIVFQGVDPVEVLALTVPFTATEIEEVVLRSDGDKSPGPDGFNFAFFKRFWGLLKGEVE' A
#
# COMPACT_ATOMS: atom_id res chain seq x y z
N GLU A 1 -30.27 8.98 -18.26
CA GLU A 1 -29.78 9.95 -17.26
C GLU A 1 -28.50 10.57 -17.79
N SER A 2 -28.43 11.91 -17.84
CA SER A 2 -27.29 12.61 -18.42
C SER A 2 -26.12 12.65 -17.44
N VAL A 3 -24.95 12.18 -17.87
CA VAL A 3 -23.68 12.09 -17.12
C VAL A 3 -23.04 13.48 -16.84
N ASN A 4 -23.80 14.57 -17.00
CA ASN A 4 -23.27 15.93 -17.13
C ASN A 4 -23.14 16.71 -15.81
N ASN A 5 -23.35 16.09 -14.65
CA ASN A 5 -23.23 16.78 -13.36
C ASN A 5 -21.96 16.44 -12.56
N ARG A 6 -21.03 15.66 -13.12
CA ARG A 6 -19.75 15.39 -12.45
C ARG A 6 -18.83 16.59 -12.66
N PRO A 7 -18.43 17.31 -11.60
CA PRO A 7 -17.45 18.39 -11.73
C PRO A 7 -16.14 17.82 -12.29
N THR A 8 -15.58 18.50 -13.28
CA THR A 8 -14.25 18.19 -13.80
C THR A 8 -13.21 19.00 -13.04
N LEU A 9 -11.97 18.51 -13.05
CA LEU A 9 -10.82 19.19 -12.43
C LEU A 9 -10.11 20.10 -13.45
N ASP A 10 -10.79 20.45 -14.54
CA ASP A 10 -10.22 21.25 -15.61
C ASP A 10 -9.80 22.63 -15.07
N GLY A 11 -8.57 23.04 -15.36
CA GLY A 11 -8.00 24.30 -14.88
C GLY A 11 -7.41 24.26 -13.47
N ILE A 12 -7.47 23.13 -12.76
CA ILE A 12 -6.78 22.96 -11.48
C ILE A 12 -5.33 22.55 -11.74
N VAL A 13 -4.38 23.38 -11.30
CA VAL A 13 -2.97 23.03 -11.26
C VAL A 13 -2.68 22.34 -9.92
N PHE A 14 -2.44 21.03 -9.97
CA PHE A 14 -1.96 20.30 -8.79
C PHE A 14 -0.50 20.65 -8.54
N GLN A 15 -0.18 21.02 -7.30
CA GLN A 15 1.20 21.18 -6.88
C GLN A 15 1.87 19.81 -6.89
N GLY A 16 2.95 19.70 -7.65
CA GLY A 16 3.79 18.51 -7.67
C GLY A 16 4.62 18.42 -6.40
N VAL A 17 4.97 17.19 -6.05
CA VAL A 17 5.91 16.84 -5.00
C VAL A 17 7.33 17.24 -5.45
N ASP A 18 8.18 17.72 -4.53
CA ASP A 18 9.55 18.11 -4.87
C ASP A 18 10.36 16.90 -5.42
N PRO A 19 11.31 17.08 -6.36
CA PRO A 19 12.10 15.96 -6.87
C PRO A 19 12.78 15.10 -5.79
N VAL A 20 13.20 15.70 -4.67
CA VAL A 20 13.80 14.96 -3.54
C VAL A 20 12.75 14.10 -2.82
N GLU A 21 11.54 14.63 -2.64
CA GLU A 21 10.43 13.90 -2.03
C GLU A 21 9.94 12.78 -2.94
N VAL A 22 9.89 13.01 -4.27
CA VAL A 22 9.59 11.95 -5.25
C VAL A 22 10.61 10.83 -5.13
N LEU A 23 11.90 11.17 -5.08
CA LEU A 23 12.94 10.15 -4.92
C LEU A 23 12.74 9.34 -3.64
N ALA A 24 12.49 10.00 -2.51
CA ALA A 24 12.25 9.35 -1.21
C ALA A 24 11.03 8.42 -1.24
N LEU A 25 9.94 8.81 -1.91
CA LEU A 25 8.72 8.00 -2.06
C LEU A 25 8.89 6.80 -3.00
N THR A 26 9.93 6.79 -3.84
CA THR A 26 10.21 5.70 -4.80
C THR A 26 11.24 4.70 -4.30
N VAL A 27 11.84 4.93 -3.13
CA VAL A 27 12.79 3.98 -2.54
C VAL A 27 12.07 2.66 -2.21
N PRO A 28 12.67 1.49 -2.50
CA PRO A 28 12.11 0.21 -2.07
C PRO A 28 11.92 0.14 -0.56
N PHE A 29 10.87 -0.55 -0.13
CA PHE A 29 10.68 -0.83 1.29
C PHE A 29 11.78 -1.75 1.81
N THR A 30 12.22 -1.49 3.03
CA THR A 30 13.16 -2.38 3.71
C THR A 30 12.43 -3.60 4.28
N ALA A 31 13.15 -4.73 4.41
CA ALA A 31 12.61 -5.93 5.03
C ALA A 31 12.08 -5.67 6.46
N THR A 32 12.74 -4.77 7.21
CA THR A 32 12.32 -4.36 8.55
C THR A 32 10.98 -3.61 8.52
N GLU A 33 10.80 -2.66 7.60
CA GLU A 33 9.52 -1.95 7.46
C GLU A 33 8.37 -2.93 7.15
N ILE A 34 8.62 -3.89 6.26
CA ILE A 34 7.61 -4.89 5.89
C ILE A 34 7.28 -5.79 7.10
N GLU A 35 8.30 -6.26 7.82
CA GLU A 35 8.11 -7.08 9.04
C GLU A 35 7.32 -6.33 10.12
N GLU A 36 7.63 -5.05 10.35
CA GLU A 36 6.89 -4.20 11.29
C GLU A 36 5.41 -4.05 10.90
N VAL A 37 5.11 -3.84 9.60
CA VAL A 37 3.74 -3.73 9.10
C VAL A 37 2.99 -5.05 9.28
N VAL A 38 3.62 -6.18 8.95
CA VAL A 38 3.02 -7.50 9.15
C VAL A 38 2.70 -7.72 10.63
N LEU A 39 3.61 -7.39 11.53
CA LEU A 39 3.42 -7.57 12.97
C LEU A 39 2.34 -6.63 13.55
N ARG A 40 2.35 -5.36 13.14
CA ARG A 40 1.44 -4.32 13.67
C ARG A 40 0.02 -4.42 13.11
N SER A 41 -0.18 -5.01 11.94
CA SER A 41 -1.50 -5.10 11.31
C SER A 41 -2.45 -6.02 12.05
N ASP A 42 -3.72 -5.66 12.20
CA ASP A 42 -4.70 -6.56 12.82
C ASP A 42 -4.96 -7.78 11.91
N GLY A 43 -4.98 -8.97 12.53
CA GLY A 43 -5.20 -10.24 11.82
C GLY A 43 -6.64 -10.39 11.32
N ASP A 44 -7.61 -9.74 11.97
CA ASP A 44 -9.04 -9.84 11.64
C ASP A 44 -9.50 -8.85 10.56
N LYS A 45 -8.55 -8.27 9.80
CA LYS A 45 -8.88 -7.45 8.65
C LYS A 45 -9.53 -8.29 7.56
N SER A 46 -10.37 -7.63 6.75
CA SER A 46 -11.04 -8.26 5.61
C SER A 46 -10.02 -8.92 4.67
N PRO A 47 -10.31 -10.13 4.18
CA PRO A 47 -9.40 -10.83 3.28
C PRO A 47 -9.33 -10.14 1.91
N GLY A 48 -8.21 -10.32 1.22
CA GLY A 48 -8.08 -9.95 -0.18
C GLY A 48 -8.92 -10.82 -1.11
N PRO A 49 -8.91 -10.55 -2.43
CA PRO A 49 -9.55 -11.40 -3.43
C PRO A 49 -9.00 -12.84 -3.46
N ASP A 50 -7.81 -13.06 -2.91
CA ASP A 50 -7.17 -14.36 -2.70
C ASP A 50 -7.69 -15.12 -1.47
N GLY A 51 -8.51 -14.49 -0.64
CA GLY A 51 -9.07 -15.08 0.57
C GLY A 51 -8.15 -15.03 1.79
N PHE A 52 -6.95 -14.44 1.69
CA PHE A 52 -6.01 -14.33 2.81
C PHE A 52 -6.11 -12.96 3.48
N ASN A 53 -5.92 -12.94 4.80
CA ASN A 53 -5.81 -11.73 5.60
C ASN A 53 -4.44 -11.68 6.32
N PHE A 54 -4.21 -10.63 7.12
CA PHE A 54 -2.96 -10.46 7.85
C PHE A 54 -2.67 -11.57 8.87
N ALA A 55 -3.67 -12.32 9.35
CA ALA A 55 -3.42 -13.47 10.23
C ALA A 55 -2.63 -14.57 9.50
N PHE A 56 -2.89 -14.78 8.21
CA PHE A 56 -2.10 -15.70 7.38
C PHE A 56 -0.64 -15.25 7.29
N PHE A 57 -0.41 -14.00 6.87
CA PHE A 57 0.94 -13.46 6.70
C PHE A 57 1.72 -13.48 8.02
N LYS A 58 1.10 -13.09 9.14
CA LYS A 58 1.70 -13.20 10.47
C LYS A 58 2.09 -14.63 10.82
N ARG A 59 1.20 -15.60 10.53
CA ARG A 59 1.41 -17.00 10.90
C ARG A 59 2.55 -17.66 10.12
N PHE A 60 2.73 -17.26 8.86
CA PHE A 60 3.69 -17.85 7.93
C PHE A 60 4.85 -16.92 7.56
N TRP A 61 4.98 -15.76 8.22
CA TRP A 61 6.01 -14.75 7.92
C TRP A 61 7.42 -15.34 7.90
N GLY A 62 7.74 -16.25 8.84
CA GLY A 62 9.04 -16.92 8.87
C GLY A 62 9.39 -17.75 7.63
N LEU A 63 8.38 -18.22 6.88
CA LEU A 63 8.57 -18.92 5.61
C LEU A 63 8.59 -17.95 4.43
N LEU A 64 7.76 -16.90 4.47
CA LEU A 64 7.54 -15.98 3.35
C LEU A 64 8.60 -14.88 3.25
N LYS A 65 9.18 -14.45 4.38
CA LYS A 65 10.07 -13.28 4.44
C LYS A 65 11.33 -13.37 3.57
N GLY A 66 11.75 -14.57 3.17
CA GLY A 66 12.88 -14.77 2.28
C GLY A 66 12.56 -14.59 0.79
N GLU A 67 11.27 -14.58 0.43
CA GLU A 67 10.77 -14.40 -0.93
C GLU A 67 10.39 -12.94 -1.23
N VAL A 68 10.46 -12.07 -0.22
CA VAL A 68 10.12 -10.65 -0.32
C VAL A 68 11.41 -9.87 -0.54
N GLU A 69 11.64 -9.42 -1.78
CA GLU A 69 12.72 -8.49 -2.18
C GLU A 69 12.30 -7.03 -2.11
#